data_AF-F3FU18-F1
#
_entry.id   AF-F3FU18-F1
#
_cell.length_a   1.000
_cell.length_b   1.000
_cell.length_c   1.000
_cell.angle_alpha   90.00
_cell.angle_beta   90.00
_cell.angle_gamma   90.00
#
_symmetry.space_group_name_H-M   'P 1'
#
loop_
_entity.id
_entity.type
_entity.pdbx_description
1 polymer ?
#
loop_
_entity_poly.entity_id
_entity_poly.type
_entity_poly.pdbx_seq_one_letter_code
_entity_poly.pdbx_strand_id
1 'polypeptide(L)'
;RLASEFLAFVLQPDNQLMFSARTGYLPVTQAGAARLQSAASEPSAITVGLTVLNDIDGQPSAPLRCGFITLMRLIWSQEMENALAGRQSIDLALRQTTLRANELLGLFQQMHQAQASNESNEATP
;
A
#
# COMPACT_ATOMS: atom_id res chain seq x y z
N ARG A 1 14.21 8.74 -20.48
CA ARG A 1 13.58 8.18 -21.70
C ARG A 1 13.49 6.65 -21.65
N LEU A 2 14.59 5.92 -21.46
CA LEU A 2 14.55 4.45 -21.31
C LEU A 2 13.63 3.98 -20.16
N ALA A 3 13.74 4.60 -18.98
CA ALA A 3 12.91 4.22 -17.83
C ALA A 3 11.40 4.38 -18.10
N SER A 4 10.98 5.48 -18.73
CA SER A 4 9.58 5.71 -19.09
C SER A 4 9.09 4.75 -20.17
N GLU A 5 9.92 4.45 -21.17
CA GLU A 5 9.59 3.49 -22.24
C GLU A 5 9.46 2.06 -21.67
N PHE A 6 10.33 1.68 -20.74
CA PHE A 6 10.24 0.41 -20.03
C PHE A 6 8.97 0.31 -19.17
N LEU A 7 8.62 1.35 -18.41
CA LEU A 7 7.38 1.37 -17.64
C LEU A 7 6.16 1.26 -18.57
N ALA A 8 6.16 1.98 -19.70
CA ALA A 8 5.09 1.88 -20.70
C ALA A 8 4.98 0.45 -21.27
N PHE A 9 6.10 -0.21 -21.54
CA PHE A 9 6.13 -1.61 -21.96
C PHE A 9 5.52 -2.53 -20.89
N VAL A 10 5.96 -2.45 -19.63
CA VAL A 10 5.47 -3.33 -18.55
C VAL A 10 3.96 -3.14 -18.32
N LEU A 11 3.42 -1.94 -18.53
CA LEU A 11 2.00 -1.63 -18.32
C LEU A 11 1.08 -2.08 -19.47
N GLN A 12 1.61 -2.60 -20.58
CA GLN A 12 0.79 -3.13 -21.67
C GLN A 12 -0.07 -4.31 -21.20
N PRO A 13 -1.34 -4.44 -21.64
CA PRO A 13 -2.25 -5.48 -21.16
C PRO A 13 -1.71 -6.92 -21.30
N ASP A 14 -1.05 -7.24 -22.42
CA ASP A 14 -0.52 -8.59 -22.64
C ASP A 14 0.67 -8.91 -21.73
N ASN A 15 1.51 -7.90 -21.43
CA ASN A 15 2.60 -8.04 -20.47
C ASN A 15 2.09 -8.19 -19.04
N GLN A 16 1.04 -7.43 -18.68
CA GLN A 16 0.35 -7.58 -17.40
C GLN A 16 -0.27 -8.98 -17.26
N LEU A 17 -0.94 -9.48 -18.30
CA LEU A 17 -1.53 -10.82 -18.32
C LEU A 17 -0.46 -11.91 -18.13
N MET A 18 0.65 -11.83 -18.88
CA MET A 18 1.76 -12.77 -18.78
C MET A 18 2.39 -12.74 -17.38
N PHE A 19 2.64 -11.54 -16.85
CA PHE A 19 3.22 -11.36 -15.51
C PHE A 19 2.32 -11.93 -14.42
N SER A 20 1.02 -11.61 -14.44
CA SER A 20 0.04 -12.14 -13.50
C SER A 20 -0.06 -13.66 -13.56
N ALA A 21 -0.13 -14.23 -14.77
CA ALA A 21 -0.21 -15.68 -14.94
C ALA A 21 1.02 -16.43 -14.40
N ARG A 22 2.21 -15.83 -14.50
CA ARG A 22 3.46 -16.46 -14.03
C ARG A 22 3.75 -16.27 -12.55
N THR A 23 3.22 -15.21 -11.94
CA THR A 23 3.61 -14.81 -10.57
C THR A 23 2.47 -14.88 -9.57
N GLY A 24 1.22 -14.88 -10.04
CA GLY A 24 0.04 -14.73 -9.19
C GLY A 24 -0.25 -13.30 -8.73
N TYR A 25 0.60 -12.30 -9.07
CA TYR A 25 0.31 -10.90 -8.75
C TYR A 25 -0.87 -10.37 -9.58
N LEU A 26 -1.65 -9.47 -8.99
CA LEU A 26 -2.75 -8.80 -9.69
C LEU A 26 -2.22 -7.82 -10.75
N PRO A 27 -2.90 -7.67 -11.89
CA PRO A 27 -2.56 -6.63 -12.86
C PRO A 27 -2.79 -5.24 -12.24
N VAL A 28 -1.90 -4.30 -12.56
CA VAL A 28 -1.93 -2.94 -11.97
C VAL A 28 -2.67 -1.92 -12.85
N THR A 29 -3.20 -2.35 -13.99
CA THR A 29 -3.97 -1.50 -14.92
C THR A 29 -5.38 -2.05 -15.12
N GLN A 30 -6.35 -1.15 -15.32
CA GLN A 30 -7.74 -1.55 -15.59
C GLN A 30 -7.86 -2.35 -16.89
N ALA A 31 -7.09 -1.99 -17.92
CA ALA A 31 -7.05 -2.75 -19.17
C ALA A 31 -6.50 -4.18 -18.96
N GLY A 32 -5.45 -4.35 -18.13
CA GLY A 32 -4.92 -5.66 -17.77
C GLY A 32 -5.92 -6.49 -16.96
N ALA A 33 -6.62 -5.86 -16.00
CA ALA A 33 -7.68 -6.52 -15.22
C ALA A 33 -8.83 -7.00 -16.11
N ALA A 34 -9.34 -6.15 -17.02
CA ALA A 34 -10.40 -6.52 -17.96
C ALA A 34 -9.94 -7.64 -18.92
N ARG A 35 -8.70 -7.58 -19.40
CA ARG A 35 -8.12 -8.62 -20.27
C ARG A 35 -8.01 -9.96 -19.56
N LEU A 36 -7.65 -9.97 -18.29
CA LEU A 36 -7.54 -11.18 -17.48
C LEU A 36 -8.92 -11.76 -17.16
N GLN A 37 -9.89 -10.92 -16.77
CA GLN A 37 -11.26 -11.35 -16.51
C GLN A 37 -11.92 -11.96 -17.75
N SER A 38 -11.71 -11.39 -18.94
CA SER A 38 -12.23 -11.93 -20.20
C SER A 38 -11.52 -13.20 -20.67
N ALA A 39 -10.26 -13.42 -20.28
CA ALA A 39 -9.49 -14.61 -20.62
C ALA A 39 -9.71 -15.78 -19.65
N ALA A 40 -10.30 -15.53 -18.48
CA ALA A 40 -10.49 -16.55 -17.45
C ALA A 40 -11.62 -17.52 -17.85
N SER A 41 -11.27 -18.77 -18.13
CA SER A 41 -12.26 -19.85 -18.31
C SER A 41 -12.76 -20.43 -16.99
N GLU A 42 -11.95 -20.36 -15.93
CA GLU A 42 -12.24 -20.89 -14.60
C GLU A 42 -11.81 -19.89 -13.52
N PRO A 43 -12.43 -19.90 -12.32
CA PRO A 43 -12.01 -19.06 -11.20
C PRO A 43 -10.55 -19.32 -10.81
N SER A 44 -9.76 -18.24 -10.74
CA SER A 44 -8.37 -18.29 -10.30
C SER A 44 -8.15 -17.41 -9.06
N ALA A 45 -7.05 -17.62 -8.33
CA ALA A 45 -6.67 -16.75 -7.22
C ALA A 45 -6.56 -15.27 -7.65
N ILE A 46 -6.17 -15.03 -8.92
CA ILE A 46 -6.09 -13.69 -9.49
C ILE A 46 -7.49 -13.11 -9.70
N THR A 47 -8.43 -13.91 -10.21
CA THR A 47 -9.84 -13.49 -10.39
C THR A 47 -10.48 -13.13 -9.05
N VAL A 48 -10.25 -13.94 -8.01
CA VAL A 48 -10.72 -13.66 -6.63
C VAL A 48 -10.06 -12.39 -6.09
N GLY A 49 -8.76 -12.24 -6.26
CA GLY A 49 -8.04 -11.04 -5.82
C GLY A 49 -8.57 -9.76 -6.47
N LEU A 50 -8.91 -9.80 -7.76
CA LEU A 50 -9.54 -8.68 -8.46
C LEU A 50 -10.93 -8.34 -7.89
N THR A 51 -11.73 -9.33 -7.48
CA THR A 51 -13.05 -9.06 -6.88
C THR A 51 -12.97 -8.38 -5.51
N VAL A 52 -11.93 -8.68 -4.73
CA VAL A 52 -11.73 -8.13 -3.37
C VAL A 52 -11.20 -6.68 -3.40
N LEU A 53 -10.71 -6.20 -4.55
CA LEU A 53 -10.29 -4.80 -4.68
C LEU A 53 -11.45 -3.81 -4.63
N ASN A 54 -12.68 -4.26 -4.88
CA ASN A 54 -13.86 -3.44 -4.75
C ASN A 54 -14.30 -3.44 -3.28
N ASP A 55 -14.42 -2.26 -2.67
CA ASP A 55 -15.04 -2.10 -1.35
C ASP A 55 -16.56 -2.38 -1.43
N ILE A 56 -17.27 -2.32 -0.29
CA ILE A 56 -18.72 -2.58 -0.20
C ILE A 56 -19.55 -1.71 -1.16
N ASP A 57 -19.04 -0.52 -1.48
CA ASP A 57 -19.65 0.44 -2.41
C ASP A 57 -19.15 0.28 -3.87
N GLY A 58 -18.36 -0.76 -4.15
CA GLY A 58 -17.81 -1.03 -5.48
C GLY A 58 -16.63 -0.13 -5.88
N GLN A 59 -16.05 0.63 -4.95
CA GLN A 59 -14.89 1.49 -5.18
C GLN A 59 -13.68 0.97 -4.39
N PRO A 60 -12.44 1.05 -4.90
CA PRO A 60 -11.28 0.68 -4.09
C PRO A 60 -11.13 1.60 -2.86
N SER A 61 -10.86 1.02 -1.70
CA SER A 61 -10.56 1.81 -0.50
C SER A 61 -9.31 2.68 -0.72
N ALA A 62 -9.33 3.91 -0.20
CA ALA A 62 -8.19 4.80 -0.32
C ALA A 62 -6.97 4.20 0.40
N PRO A 63 -5.82 4.04 -0.28
CA PRO A 63 -4.65 3.47 0.36
C PRO A 63 -4.14 4.40 1.45
N LEU A 64 -3.78 3.85 2.60
CA LEU A 64 -3.09 4.58 3.65
C LEU A 64 -1.72 5.07 3.12
N ARG A 65 -1.56 6.39 3.01
CA ARG A 65 -0.30 7.03 2.61
C ARG A 65 0.23 7.87 3.76
N CYS A 66 1.22 7.35 4.46
CA CYS A 66 1.87 8.06 5.56
C CYS A 66 3.35 7.69 5.67
N GLY A 67 4.13 8.62 6.22
CA GLY A 67 5.53 8.39 6.56
C GLY A 67 5.69 7.26 7.57
N PHE A 68 6.80 6.53 7.50
CA PHE A 68 7.14 5.43 8.41
C PHE A 68 6.13 4.27 8.48
N ILE A 69 5.33 4.03 7.43
CA ILE A 69 4.34 2.94 7.40
C ILE A 69 4.91 1.55 7.74
N THR A 70 6.15 1.26 7.32
CA THR A 70 6.82 0.00 7.64
C THR A 70 7.12 -0.14 9.13
N LEU A 71 7.55 0.94 9.80
CA LEU A 71 7.78 0.94 11.25
C LEU A 71 6.47 0.81 12.03
N MET A 72 5.41 1.49 11.56
CA MET A 72 4.08 1.34 12.16
C MET A 72 3.54 -0.09 12.06
N ARG A 73 3.77 -0.77 10.93
CA ARG A 73 3.43 -2.20 10.79
C ARG A 73 4.21 -3.08 11.77
N LEU A 74 5.50 -2.81 11.97
CA LEU A 74 6.30 -3.55 12.96
C LEU A 74 5.80 -3.34 14.39
N ILE A 75 5.45 -2.09 14.74
CA ILE A 75 4.83 -1.77 16.05
C ILE A 75 3.54 -2.58 16.22
N TRP A 76 2.64 -2.51 15.24
CA TRP A 76 1.37 -3.24 15.29
C TRP A 76 1.59 -4.75 15.46
N SER A 77 2.49 -5.35 14.67
CA SER A 77 2.82 -6.77 14.81
C SER A 77 3.31 -7.11 16.21
N GLN A 78 4.23 -6.32 16.77
CA GLN A 78 4.77 -6.56 18.10
C GLN A 78 3.72 -6.45 19.22
N GLU A 79 2.86 -5.43 19.16
CA GLU A 79 1.80 -5.24 20.16
C GLU A 79 0.75 -6.34 20.08
N MET A 80 0.34 -6.71 18.86
CA MET A 80 -0.64 -7.78 18.64
C MET A 80 -0.10 -9.17 18.99
N GLU A 81 1.17 -9.46 18.69
CA GLU A 81 1.81 -10.70 19.12
C GLU A 81 1.86 -10.81 20.64
N ASN A 82 2.14 -9.72 21.34
CA ASN A 82 2.08 -9.69 22.81
C ASN A 82 0.66 -9.92 23.33
N ALA A 83 -0.36 -9.35 22.69
CA ALA A 83 -1.75 -9.58 23.08
C ALA A 83 -2.17 -11.04 22.84
N LEU A 84 -1.85 -11.60 21.67
CA LEU A 84 -2.16 -12.99 21.31
C LEU A 84 -1.41 -14.01 22.18
N ALA A 85 -0.22 -13.64 22.68
CA ALA A 85 0.52 -14.42 23.66
C ALA A 85 0.01 -14.25 25.12
N GLY A 86 -1.06 -13.49 25.34
CA GLY A 86 -1.64 -13.24 26.66
C GLY A 86 -0.80 -12.30 27.55
N ARG A 87 0.21 -11.62 27.00
CA ARG A 87 1.08 -10.70 27.75
C ARG A 87 0.45 -9.33 27.99
N GLN A 88 -0.58 -8.98 27.22
CA GLN A 88 -1.39 -7.78 27.40
C GLN A 88 -2.81 -7.99 26.84
N SER A 89 -3.73 -7.08 27.14
CA SER A 89 -5.05 -7.08 26.49
C SER A 89 -4.95 -6.54 25.06
N ILE A 90 -5.89 -6.95 24.19
CA ILE A 90 -6.00 -6.42 22.82
C ILE A 90 -6.23 -4.89 22.86
N ASP A 91 -7.06 -4.43 23.78
CA ASP A 91 -7.32 -2.99 23.95
C ASP A 91 -6.05 -2.20 24.34
N LEU A 92 -5.19 -2.76 25.20
CA LEU A 92 -3.90 -2.14 25.53
C LEU A 92 -2.98 -2.13 24.30
N ALA A 93 -2.90 -3.24 23.56
CA ALA A 93 -2.09 -3.34 22.33
C ALA A 93 -2.49 -2.30 21.27
N LEU A 94 -3.80 -2.10 21.05
CA LEU A 94 -4.30 -1.10 20.10
C LEU A 94 -3.98 0.33 20.55
N ARG A 95 -4.12 0.62 21.84
CA ARG A 95 -3.75 1.93 22.41
C ARG A 95 -2.25 2.21 22.28
N GLN A 96 -1.40 1.23 22.60
CA GLN A 96 0.06 1.35 22.46
C GLN A 96 0.47 1.50 21.00
N THR A 97 -0.14 0.74 20.09
CA THR A 97 0.10 0.89 18.65
C THR A 97 -0.22 2.31 18.20
N THR A 98 -1.38 2.84 18.60
CA THR A 98 -1.82 4.20 18.22
C THR A 98 -0.88 5.26 18.75
N LEU A 99 -0.50 5.18 20.03
CA LEU A 99 0.41 6.13 20.66
C LEU A 99 1.75 6.19 19.92
N ARG A 100 2.38 5.03 19.71
CA ARG A 100 3.71 4.93 19.06
C ARG A 100 3.65 5.28 17.58
N ALA A 101 2.57 4.96 16.88
CA ALA A 101 2.35 5.37 15.50
C ALA A 101 2.23 6.89 15.38
N ASN A 102 1.50 7.54 16.29
CA ASN A 102 1.35 9.00 16.30
C ASN A 102 2.68 9.72 16.58
N GLU A 103 3.55 9.16 17.42
CA GLU A 103 4.91 9.68 17.62
C GLU A 103 5.72 9.67 16.31
N LEU A 104 5.65 8.57 15.55
CA LEU A 104 6.30 8.47 14.24
C LEU A 104 5.73 9.47 13.22
N LEU A 105 4.41 9.64 13.20
CA LEU A 105 3.76 10.64 12.33
C LEU A 105 4.18 12.06 12.72
N GLY A 106 4.27 12.37 14.01
CA GLY A 106 4.76 13.64 14.52
C GLY A 106 6.21 13.91 14.10
N LEU A 107 7.07 12.91 14.20
CA LEU A 107 8.47 13.01 13.75
C LEU A 107 8.55 13.23 12.23
N PHE A 108 7.77 12.49 11.44
CA PHE A 108 7.70 12.68 10.00
C PHE A 108 7.27 14.11 9.63
N GLN A 109 6.21 14.60 10.29
CA GLN A 109 5.72 15.95 10.09
C GLN A 109 6.80 16.98 10.41
N GLN A 110 7.50 16.85 11.55
CA GLN A 110 8.56 17.78 11.94
C GLN A 110 9.72 17.81 10.94
N MET A 111 10.17 16.65 10.46
CA MET A 111 11.23 16.56 9.45
C MET A 111 10.89 17.35 8.19
N HIS A 112 9.65 17.24 7.73
CA HIS A 112 9.22 17.88 6.47
C HIS A 112 8.74 19.33 6.65
N GLN A 113 8.27 19.73 7.83
CA GLN A 113 7.99 21.13 8.14
C GLN A 113 9.28 21.96 8.20
N ALA A 114 10.35 21.43 8.80
CA ALA A 114 11.66 22.08 8.83
C ALA A 114 12.22 22.29 7.41
N GLN A 115 12.01 21.32 6.53
CA GLN A 115 12.45 21.40 5.14
C GLN A 115 11.68 22.45 4.33
N ALA A 116 10.36 22.50 4.45
CA ALA A 116 9.52 23.53 3.80
C ALA A 116 9.85 24.96 4.27
N SER A 117 10.25 25.11 5.54
CA SER A 117 10.66 26.40 6.11
C SER A 117 12.03 26.86 5.59
N ASN A 118 12.96 25.92 5.34
CA ASN A 118 14.26 26.24 4.74
C ASN A 118 14.15 26.57 3.25
N GLU A 119 13.34 25.82 2.50
CA GLU A 119 13.11 26.08 1.06
C GLU A 119 12.42 27.44 0.82
N SER A 120 11.57 27.91 1.74
CA SER A 120 10.95 29.25 1.65
C SER A 120 11.91 30.40 1.96
N ASN A 121 12.89 30.19 2.85
CA ASN A 121 13.94 31.17 3.11
C ASN A 121 14.97 31.29 1.97
N GLU A 122 15.22 30.22 1.23
CA GLU A 122 16.15 30.22 0.09
C GLU A 122 15.50 30.76 -1.20
N ALA A 123 14.17 30.71 -1.30
CA ALA A 123 13.41 31.22 -2.45
C ALA A 123 13.10 32.74 -2.40
N THR A 124 13.53 33.46 -1.35
CA THR A 124 13.31 34.90 -1.22
C THR A 124 14.66 35.64 -1.23
N PRO A 125 15.06 36.25 -2.38
CA PRO A 125 16.21 37.15 -2.45
C PRO A 125 15.93 38.51 -1.81
#